data_AF-A0AAN7M5F4-F1
#
_entry.id   AF-A0AAN7M5F4-F1
#
_cell.length_a   1.000
_cell.length_b   1.000
_cell.length_c   1.000
_cell.angle_alpha   90.00
_cell.angle_beta   90.00
_cell.angle_gamma   90.00
#
_symmetry.space_group_name_H-M   'P 1'
#
loop_
_entity.id
_entity.type
_entity.pdbx_description
1 polymer ?
#
loop_
_entity_poly.entity_id
_entity_poly.type
_entity_poly.pdbx_seq_one_letter_code
_entity_poly.pdbx_strand_id
1 'polypeptide(L)'
;MLSKADKEESKTPSIEAGSGVWGLFFTANRPHQPPLQNRWAIAPSLTHPLHCGLRQIDLKMVQIQYSEKYFDDTYEYRHVVLPPETAKLLPKNRLLSESEWRAIGVQQSRGWVHYAIHRPEPHIMLFRRLLNYQL
;
A
#
# COMPACT_ATOMS: atom_id res chain seq x y z
N MET A 1 -35.44 34.62 14.72
CA MET A 1 -34.02 35.00 14.94
C MET A 1 -33.49 34.16 16.08
N LEU A 2 -32.21 33.75 16.00
CA LEU A 2 -31.47 32.92 16.97
C LEU A 2 -31.91 31.44 16.98
N SER A 3 -31.03 30.43 16.95
CA SER A 3 -29.66 30.31 17.48
C SER A 3 -28.89 29.24 16.67
N LYS A 4 -27.66 29.49 16.18
CA LYS A 4 -26.36 29.22 16.86
C LYS A 4 -26.32 27.81 17.48
N ALA A 5 -25.66 26.84 16.83
CA ALA A 5 -24.21 26.61 16.79
C ALA A 5 -23.67 26.00 18.10
N ASP A 6 -23.14 24.78 17.94
CA ASP A 6 -21.99 24.14 18.58
C ASP A 6 -21.83 24.21 20.11
N LYS A 7 -21.87 23.03 20.75
CA LYS A 7 -20.77 22.57 21.62
C LYS A 7 -20.93 21.09 21.98
N GLU A 8 -20.09 20.24 21.40
CA GLU A 8 -19.89 18.87 21.83
C GLU A 8 -18.79 18.85 22.90
N GLU A 9 -19.15 18.52 24.13
CA GLU A 9 -18.24 18.32 25.26
C GLU A 9 -18.51 16.91 25.79
N SER A 10 -17.72 15.92 25.36
CA SER A 10 -17.76 14.58 25.91
C SER A 10 -16.52 14.34 26.79
N LYS A 11 -16.83 14.30 28.08
CA LYS A 11 -15.96 14.13 29.23
C LYS A 11 -15.65 12.65 29.42
N THR A 12 -14.38 12.28 29.45
CA THR A 12 -13.90 11.00 29.99
C THR A 12 -14.06 10.98 31.52
N PRO A 13 -14.37 9.81 32.09
CA PRO A 13 -13.85 9.50 33.41
C PRO A 13 -13.16 8.13 33.50
N SER A 14 -12.06 8.18 34.25
CA SER A 14 -11.21 7.10 34.74
C SER A 14 -11.95 6.00 35.49
N ILE A 15 -11.39 4.79 35.45
CA ILE A 15 -11.67 3.72 36.42
C ILE A 15 -10.32 3.19 36.95
N GLU A 16 -10.15 3.28 38.27
CA GLU A 16 -9.03 2.71 39.04
C GLU A 16 -9.45 1.43 39.78
N ALA A 17 -8.41 0.67 40.15
CA ALA A 17 -8.27 -0.22 41.30
C ALA A 17 -8.73 -1.69 41.20
N GLY A 18 -7.86 -2.58 41.71
CA GLY A 18 -8.22 -3.97 42.02
C GLY A 18 -7.05 -4.94 42.17
N SER A 19 -6.28 -4.81 43.26
CA SER A 19 -5.27 -5.78 43.71
C SER A 19 -5.87 -7.15 44.07
N GLY A 20 -5.11 -8.23 43.84
CA GLY A 20 -5.46 -9.58 44.28
C GLY A 20 -4.24 -10.49 44.35
N VAL A 21 -3.72 -10.67 45.57
CA VAL A 21 -2.61 -11.57 45.94
C VAL A 21 -3.17 -12.96 46.24
N TRP A 22 -2.61 -14.01 45.64
CA TRP A 22 -2.70 -15.38 46.15
C TRP A 22 -1.34 -16.05 46.03
N GLY A 23 -0.68 -16.22 47.18
CA GLY A 23 0.46 -17.11 47.33
C GLY A 23 0.02 -18.44 47.92
N LEU A 24 0.71 -19.49 47.51
CA LEU A 24 1.36 -20.51 48.34
C LEU A 24 1.13 -21.95 47.86
N PHE A 25 2.22 -22.72 48.05
CA PHE A 25 2.36 -24.17 47.98
C PHE A 25 2.47 -24.79 46.59
N PHE A 26 3.71 -24.94 46.11
CA PHE A 26 4.23 -26.28 45.80
C PHE A 26 5.72 -26.35 46.13
N THR A 27 6.07 -27.49 46.71
CA THR A 27 7.27 -27.84 47.45
C THR A 27 8.50 -27.98 46.57
N ALA A 28 9.62 -27.54 47.13
CA ALA A 28 10.95 -27.75 46.57
C ALA A 28 11.25 -29.25 46.45
N ASN A 29 11.61 -29.68 45.24
CA ASN A 29 12.38 -30.88 45.03
C ASN A 29 13.49 -30.54 44.04
N ARG A 30 14.69 -30.25 44.56
CA ARG A 30 15.93 -30.23 43.76
C ARG A 30 16.48 -31.65 43.74
N PRO A 31 16.67 -32.26 42.56
CA PRO A 31 17.73 -33.24 42.37
C PRO A 31 18.87 -32.60 41.57
N HIS A 32 19.99 -32.47 42.27
CA HIS A 32 21.33 -32.80 41.82
C HIS A 32 21.62 -32.81 40.31
N GLN A 33 22.48 -31.88 39.88
CA GLN A 33 23.25 -32.00 38.64
C GLN A 33 24.30 -33.12 38.78
N PRO A 34 24.50 -33.97 37.75
CA PRO A 34 25.77 -34.65 37.52
C PRO A 34 26.57 -33.99 36.38
N PRO A 35 27.91 -33.95 36.45
CA PRO A 35 28.75 -33.23 35.50
C PRO A 35 29.12 -34.07 34.26
N LEU A 36 29.50 -33.33 33.21
CA LEU A 36 30.42 -33.64 32.10
C LEU A 36 30.42 -35.07 31.51
N GLN A 37 30.00 -35.23 30.25
CA GLN A 37 30.89 -35.73 29.17
C GLN A 37 30.14 -35.71 27.82
N ASN A 38 30.85 -35.25 26.79
CA ASN A 38 30.52 -35.27 25.37
C ASN A 38 29.77 -36.53 24.90
N ARG A 39 28.66 -36.35 24.16
CA ARG A 39 28.17 -37.37 23.23
C ARG A 39 27.41 -36.72 22.07
N TRP A 40 27.87 -37.04 20.87
CA TRP A 40 27.32 -36.63 19.59
C TRP A 40 25.91 -37.19 19.47
N ALA A 41 24.91 -36.32 19.42
CA ALA A 41 23.55 -36.66 19.02
C ALA A 41 23.18 -35.78 17.82
N ILE A 42 23.24 -36.40 16.65
CA ILE A 42 22.66 -35.89 15.41
C ILE A 42 21.16 -35.73 15.65
N ALA A 43 20.66 -34.49 15.60
CA ALA A 43 19.22 -34.23 15.54
C ALA A 43 18.88 -33.78 14.11
N PRO A 44 18.13 -34.58 13.32
CA PRO A 44 17.41 -34.08 12.18
C PRO A 44 15.96 -33.88 12.61
N SER A 45 15.59 -32.69 13.08
CA SER A 45 14.16 -32.37 13.21
C SER A 45 13.90 -30.89 13.09
N LEU A 46 13.52 -30.48 11.88
CA LEU A 46 12.38 -29.63 11.59
C LEU A 46 12.01 -28.60 12.67
N THR A 47 12.75 -27.51 12.69
CA THR A 47 12.23 -26.20 13.10
C THR A 47 12.20 -25.33 11.86
N HIS A 48 11.16 -25.52 11.04
CA HIS A 48 10.68 -24.40 10.25
C HIS A 48 10.09 -23.41 11.25
N PRO A 49 10.63 -22.19 11.40
CA PRO A 49 9.84 -21.14 12.02
C PRO A 49 8.57 -21.03 11.19
N LEU A 50 7.42 -21.06 11.86
CA LEU A 50 6.16 -20.63 11.27
C LEU A 50 6.42 -19.22 10.77
N HIS A 51 6.74 -19.12 9.48
CA HIS A 51 6.65 -17.90 8.73
C HIS A 51 5.16 -17.56 8.79
N CYS A 52 4.78 -16.76 9.79
CA CYS A 52 3.57 -15.97 9.77
C CYS A 52 3.76 -15.01 8.60
N GLY A 53 3.56 -15.53 7.40
CA GLY A 53 3.51 -14.80 6.16
C GLY A 53 2.23 -14.00 6.20
N LEU A 54 2.25 -12.92 6.97
CA LEU A 54 1.55 -11.73 6.55
C LEU A 54 2.13 -11.41 5.18
N ARG A 55 1.44 -11.89 4.14
CA ARG A 55 1.62 -11.42 2.78
C ARG A 55 1.70 -9.91 2.92
N GLN A 56 2.86 -9.36 2.61
CA GLN A 56 3.01 -7.93 2.44
C GLN A 56 1.95 -7.55 1.41
N ILE A 57 0.79 -7.09 1.89
CA ILE A 57 -0.22 -6.48 1.04
C ILE A 57 0.48 -5.23 0.58
N ASP A 58 1.07 -5.32 -0.61
CA ASP A 58 1.90 -4.29 -1.18
C ASP A 58 1.01 -3.07 -1.36
N LEU A 59 1.14 -2.10 -0.45
CA LEU A 59 0.43 -0.82 -0.51
C LEU A 59 0.75 -0.04 -1.81
N LYS A 60 1.66 -0.54 -2.68
CA LYS A 60 1.83 -0.06 -4.07
C LYS A 60 0.60 -0.21 -4.96
N MET A 61 -0.39 -1.02 -4.61
CA MET A 61 -1.41 -1.43 -5.58
C MET A 61 -2.44 -0.37 -5.98
N VAL A 62 -2.54 0.78 -5.28
CA VAL A 62 -3.69 1.69 -5.47
C VAL A 62 -3.32 3.06 -6.05
N GLN A 63 -2.03 3.42 -6.12
CA GLN A 63 -1.64 4.76 -6.56
C GLN A 63 -1.30 4.81 -8.05
N ILE A 64 -1.92 5.76 -8.77
CA ILE A 64 -1.52 6.12 -10.13
C ILE A 64 -0.12 6.72 -10.09
N GLN A 65 0.81 6.15 -10.86
CA GLN A 65 2.18 6.64 -10.94
C GLN A 65 2.38 7.46 -12.21
N TYR A 66 3.13 8.55 -12.10
CA TYR A 66 3.42 9.46 -13.20
C TYR A 66 4.91 9.43 -13.49
N SER A 67 5.27 9.26 -14.77
CA SER A 67 6.67 9.35 -15.17
C SER A 67 7.18 10.78 -15.18
N GLU A 68 8.50 10.90 -15.19
CA GLU A 68 9.16 12.12 -15.61
C GLU A 68 8.77 12.48 -17.05
N LYS A 69 8.86 13.78 -17.38
CA LYS A 69 8.57 14.25 -18.73
C LYS A 69 9.82 14.10 -19.59
N TYR A 70 9.61 13.72 -20.85
CA TYR A 70 10.63 13.70 -21.88
C TYR A 70 10.14 14.51 -23.08
N PHE A 71 11.08 15.01 -23.88
CA PHE A 71 10.82 16.03 -24.88
C PHE A 71 11.51 15.69 -26.19
N ASP A 72 10.80 15.90 -27.29
CA ASP A 72 11.39 16.01 -28.63
C ASP A 72 11.30 17.49 -29.07
N ASP A 73 11.63 17.79 -30.33
CA ASP A 73 11.58 19.16 -30.86
C ASP A 73 10.15 19.75 -30.95
N THR A 74 9.12 18.90 -30.98
CA THR A 74 7.71 19.31 -31.21
C THR A 74 6.80 19.07 -30.00
N TYR A 75 7.04 17.98 -29.25
CA TYR A 75 6.12 17.51 -28.22
C TYR A 75 6.85 17.23 -26.90
N GLU A 76 6.14 17.44 -25.80
CA GLU A 76 6.44 16.83 -24.51
C GLU A 76 5.62 15.56 -24.31
N TYR A 77 6.21 14.59 -23.64
CA TYR A 77 5.63 13.27 -23.43
C TYR A 77 5.75 12.87 -21.96
N ARG A 78 4.83 12.00 -21.55
CA ARG A 78 4.80 11.39 -20.23
C ARG A 78 3.99 10.09 -20.33
N HIS A 79 4.37 9.09 -19.55
CA HIS A 79 3.52 7.93 -19.35
C HIS A 79 2.92 7.93 -17.94
N VAL A 80 1.73 7.36 -17.82
CA VAL A 80 1.03 7.18 -16.56
C VAL A 80 0.78 5.70 -16.37
N VAL A 81 1.18 5.17 -15.23
CA VAL A 81 1.00 3.78 -14.85
C VAL A 81 -0.22 3.70 -13.94
N LEU A 82 -1.27 3.07 -14.46
CA LEU A 82 -2.51 2.84 -13.73
C LEU A 82 -2.43 1.59 -12.86
N PRO A 83 -3.19 1.54 -11.76
CA PRO A 83 -3.47 0.30 -11.06
C PRO A 83 -4.03 -0.76 -12.02
N PRO A 84 -3.61 -2.04 -11.87
CA PRO A 84 -4.03 -3.11 -12.77
C PRO A 84 -5.54 -3.37 -12.73
N GLU A 85 -6.22 -3.02 -11.63
CA GLU A 85 -7.68 -3.11 -11.50
C GLU A 85 -8.38 -2.10 -12.41
N THR A 86 -7.92 -0.85 -12.38
CA THR A 86 -8.44 0.24 -13.21
C THR A 86 -8.17 0.00 -14.70
N ALA A 87 -6.98 -0.48 -15.05
CA ALA A 87 -6.59 -0.75 -16.43
C ALA A 87 -7.47 -1.81 -17.12
N LYS A 88 -8.00 -2.78 -16.37
CA LYS A 88 -8.90 -3.82 -16.89
C LYS A 88 -10.26 -3.29 -17.34
N LEU A 89 -10.69 -2.15 -16.78
CA LEU A 89 -11.96 -1.50 -17.10
C LEU A 89 -11.86 -0.65 -18.38
N LEU A 90 -10.65 -0.40 -18.89
CA LEU A 90 -10.44 0.46 -20.04
C LEU A 90 -10.78 -0.24 -21.37
N PRO A 91 -11.32 0.51 -22.35
CA PRO A 91 -11.49 0.01 -23.70
C PRO A 91 -10.12 -0.23 -24.35
N LYS A 92 -9.84 -1.47 -24.77
CA LYS A 92 -8.55 -1.87 -25.35
C LYS A 92 -8.34 -1.43 -26.82
N ASN A 93 -9.41 -1.01 -27.49
CA ASN A 93 -9.41 -0.76 -28.94
C ASN A 93 -9.53 0.73 -29.28
N ARG A 94 -9.46 1.63 -28.30
CA ARG A 94 -9.76 3.05 -28.47
C ARG A 94 -8.91 3.94 -27.58
N LEU A 95 -8.49 5.08 -28.13
CA LEU A 95 -7.88 6.17 -27.37
C LEU A 95 -8.93 6.95 -26.57
N LEU A 96 -8.51 7.40 -25.39
CA LEU A 96 -9.39 8.09 -24.44
C LEU A 96 -9.30 9.60 -24.65
N SER A 97 -10.45 10.27 -24.68
CA SER A 97 -10.54 11.73 -24.66
C SER A 97 -10.17 12.31 -23.29
N GLU A 98 -9.96 13.62 -23.21
CA GLU A 98 -9.62 14.32 -21.97
C GLU A 98 -10.57 14.02 -20.82
N SER A 99 -11.87 14.13 -21.06
CA SER A 99 -12.88 13.85 -20.05
C SER A 99 -12.84 12.41 -19.54
N GLU A 100 -12.53 11.45 -20.42
CA GLU A 100 -12.55 10.03 -20.08
C GLU A 100 -11.38 9.63 -19.21
N TRP A 101 -10.14 10.01 -19.59
CA TRP A 101 -8.99 9.69 -18.74
C TRP A 101 -9.01 10.46 -17.42
N ARG A 102 -9.62 11.66 -17.38
CA ARG A 102 -9.88 12.38 -16.11
C ARG A 102 -10.87 11.64 -15.23
N ALA A 103 -11.92 11.04 -15.80
CA ALA A 103 -12.91 10.27 -15.05
C ALA A 103 -12.31 9.00 -14.41
N ILE A 104 -11.22 8.48 -14.97
CA ILE A 104 -10.46 7.34 -14.43
C ILE A 104 -9.55 7.74 -13.25
N GLY A 105 -9.40 9.04 -12.99
CA GLY A 105 -8.59 9.58 -11.90
C GLY A 105 -7.20 10.04 -12.31
N VAL A 106 -6.86 10.01 -13.61
CA VAL A 106 -5.62 10.59 -14.11
C VAL A 106 -5.70 12.11 -14.01
N GLN A 107 -4.75 12.71 -13.29
CA GLN A 107 -4.70 14.15 -13.03
C GLN A 107 -3.44 14.76 -13.63
N GLN A 108 -3.63 15.65 -14.59
CA GLN A 108 -2.56 16.37 -15.27
C GLN A 108 -3.08 17.70 -15.80
N SER A 109 -2.15 18.57 -16.20
CA SER A 109 -2.47 19.88 -16.79
C SER A 109 -3.32 19.74 -18.06
N ARG A 110 -3.81 20.84 -18.61
CA ARG A 110 -4.54 20.82 -19.88
C ARG A 110 -3.57 20.59 -21.07
N GLY A 111 -4.13 20.11 -22.19
CA GLY A 111 -3.42 19.90 -23.46
C GLY A 111 -2.77 18.52 -23.63
N TRP A 112 -2.84 17.64 -22.63
CA TRP A 112 -2.35 16.27 -22.75
C TRP A 112 -3.31 15.39 -23.55
N VAL A 113 -2.77 14.68 -24.53
CA VAL A 113 -3.52 13.78 -25.43
C VAL A 113 -3.00 12.36 -25.28
N HIS A 114 -3.89 11.42 -24.99
CA HIS A 114 -3.60 9.98 -25.02
C HIS A 114 -3.45 9.54 -26.48
N TYR A 115 -2.22 9.31 -26.94
CA TYR A 115 -1.93 9.18 -28.38
C TYR A 115 -1.72 7.75 -28.86
N ALA A 116 -1.38 6.83 -27.95
CA ALA A 116 -1.08 5.44 -28.28
C ALA A 116 -1.43 4.49 -27.14
N ILE A 117 -1.88 3.29 -27.49
CA ILE A 117 -2.13 2.19 -26.55
C ILE A 117 -0.92 1.27 -26.56
N HIS A 118 -0.33 1.05 -25.39
CA HIS A 118 0.74 0.09 -25.24
C HIS A 118 0.16 -1.33 -25.07
N ARG A 119 0.21 -2.15 -26.12
CA ARG A 119 -0.47 -3.48 -26.13
C ARG A 119 0.09 -4.48 -25.11
N PRO A 120 1.41 -4.61 -24.90
CA PRO A 120 1.95 -5.56 -23.92
C PRO A 120 1.52 -5.22 -22.49
N GLU A 121 1.54 -3.94 -22.14
CA GLU A 121 1.22 -3.43 -20.79
C GLU A 121 0.12 -2.36 -20.86
N PRO A 122 -1.17 -2.75 -20.93
CA PRO A 122 -2.30 -1.83 -21.12
C PRO A 122 -2.54 -0.90 -19.92
N HIS A 123 -1.89 -1.17 -18.80
CA HIS A 123 -1.90 -0.32 -17.61
C HIS A 123 -0.96 0.89 -17.76
N ILE A 124 -0.13 0.95 -18.82
CA ILE A 124 0.68 2.10 -19.18
C ILE A 124 -0.07 2.93 -20.22
N MET A 125 -0.44 4.15 -19.84
CA MET A 125 -1.05 5.14 -20.74
C MET A 125 0.00 6.13 -21.25
N LEU A 126 0.02 6.35 -22.56
CA LEU A 126 1.00 7.22 -23.22
C LEU A 126 0.39 8.57 -23.60
N PHE A 127 0.94 9.66 -23.04
CA PHE A 127 0.45 11.01 -23.29
C PHE A 127 1.49 11.85 -24.03
N ARG A 128 1.01 12.75 -24.89
CA ARG A 128 1.81 13.81 -25.52
C ARG A 128 1.10 15.16 -25.44
N ARG A 129 1.84 16.26 -25.42
CA ARG A 129 1.36 17.64 -25.49
C ARG A 129 2.33 18.49 -26.31
N LEU A 130 1.86 19.51 -27.02
CA LEU A 130 2.74 20.43 -27.75
C LEU A 130 3.61 21.24 -26.76
N LEU A 131 4.89 21.44 -27.09
CA LEU A 131 5.82 22.20 -26.24
C LEU A 131 5.36 23.65 -26.00
N ASN A 132 4.88 24.31 -27.06
CA ASN A 132 4.43 25.71 -27.02
C ASN A 132 2.91 25.82 -26.78
N TYR A 133 2.34 24.91 -26.00
CA TYR A 133 0.91 24.95 -25.70
C TYR A 133 0.59 26.16 -24.81
N GLN A 134 0.24 27.28 -25.45
CA GLN A 134 -0.24 28.49 -24.80
C GLN A 134 -1.73 28.31 -24.47
N LEU A 135 -2.06 28.43 -23.19
CA LEU A 135 -3.43 28.50 -22.69
C LEU A 135 -3.65 29.82 -21.95
#